data_AF-A0A2V8EQA4-F1
#
_entry.id   AF-A0A2V8EQA4-F1
#
_cell.length_a   1.000
_cell.length_b   1.000
_cell.length_c   1.000
_cell.angle_alpha   90.00
_cell.angle_beta   90.00
_cell.angle_gamma   90.00
#
_symmetry.space_group_name_H-M   'P 1'
#
loop_
_entity.id
_entity.type
_entity.pdbx_description
1 polymer ?
#
loop_
_entity_poly.entity_id
_entity_poly.type
_entity_poly.pdbx_seq_one_letter_code
_entity_poly.pdbx_strand_id
1 'polypeptide(L)'
;DLLGANYTFVNERLARHYGLPGVYGSHFRRITLGEDSVRGGLLGQGSILTLTSYATRTSPVVRGKWILENILGAPPPPPPPNVPALRDTTSEGKVLSMRERMVQHRANPVCAACHMRMDPLGFALENFDAVGQWRTRSEAGDPIDPGGVLPDGTEIDGVQALRRVLLSRADQFSTTLTEKLLSYAVGREVGYYDRPAVRAVTRAAARDHYRFSSLVVGIVTSVPFQMRVKNE
;
A
#
# COMPACT_ATOMS: atom_id res chain seq x y z
N ASP A 1 13.88 -4.57 -0.52
CA ASP A 1 13.23 -5.18 0.67
C ASP A 1 11.76 -4.80 0.85
N LEU A 2 11.37 -3.53 0.99
CA LEU A 2 9.99 -3.20 1.36
C LEU A 2 8.94 -3.43 0.26
N LEU A 3 9.27 -3.22 -1.01
CA LEU A 3 8.32 -3.39 -2.12
C LEU A 3 8.56 -4.68 -2.93
N GLY A 4 9.83 -4.93 -3.29
CA GLY A 4 10.25 -6.03 -4.15
C GLY A 4 10.89 -7.22 -3.42
N ALA A 5 10.59 -7.46 -2.15
CA ALA A 5 11.16 -8.64 -1.46
C ALA A 5 10.64 -9.94 -2.10
N ASN A 6 11.59 -10.78 -2.51
CA ASN A 6 11.36 -12.17 -2.93
C ASN A 6 11.35 -13.14 -1.74
N TYR A 7 11.07 -12.64 -0.54
CA TYR A 7 11.03 -13.44 0.67
C TYR A 7 9.96 -12.90 1.62
N THR A 8 9.55 -13.72 2.58
CA THR A 8 8.71 -13.31 3.70
C THR A 8 9.10 -14.10 4.95
N PHE A 9 8.57 -13.70 6.11
CA PHE A 9 8.70 -14.42 7.36
C PHE A 9 7.36 -15.00 7.76
N VAL A 10 7.29 -16.32 7.95
CA VAL A 10 6.07 -17.01 8.34
C VAL A 10 6.35 -18.11 9.36
N ASN A 11 5.39 -18.37 10.23
CA ASN A 11 5.27 -19.63 10.97
C ASN A 11 4.17 -20.51 10.32
N GLU A 12 3.91 -21.70 10.85
CA GLU A 12 2.93 -22.63 10.26
C GLU A 12 1.53 -22.01 10.11
N ARG A 13 1.04 -21.30 11.14
CA ARG A 13 -0.30 -20.67 11.10
C ARG A 13 -0.39 -19.65 9.97
N LEU A 14 0.60 -18.78 9.84
CA LEU A 14 0.60 -17.76 8.79
C LEU A 14 0.86 -18.36 7.40
N ALA A 15 1.70 -19.40 7.31
CA ALA A 15 1.97 -20.11 6.08
C ALA A 15 0.69 -20.76 5.54
N ARG A 16 -0.11 -21.43 6.39
CA ARG A 16 -1.45 -21.94 6.01
C ARG A 16 -2.37 -20.84 5.50
N HIS A 17 -2.42 -19.70 6.21
CA HIS A 17 -3.22 -18.54 5.80
C HIS A 17 -2.77 -17.96 4.44
N TYR A 18 -1.48 -18.02 4.13
CA TYR A 18 -0.93 -17.55 2.87
C TYR A 18 -0.92 -18.59 1.75
N GLY A 19 -1.28 -19.85 2.04
CA GLY A 19 -1.20 -20.96 1.07
C GLY A 19 0.24 -21.40 0.77
N LEU A 20 1.17 -21.23 1.71
CA LEU A 20 2.59 -21.56 1.55
C LEU A 20 2.88 -22.93 2.18
N PRO A 21 3.19 -23.98 1.38
CA PRO A 21 3.43 -25.32 1.89
C PRO A 21 4.81 -25.45 2.56
N GLY A 22 5.03 -26.54 3.29
CA GLY A 22 6.36 -26.92 3.80
C GLY A 22 6.86 -26.15 5.02
N VAL A 23 5.98 -25.42 5.73
CA VAL A 23 6.33 -24.70 6.97
C VAL A 23 5.58 -25.31 8.16
N TYR A 24 6.33 -25.75 9.17
CA TYR A 24 5.80 -26.42 10.36
C TYR A 24 6.33 -25.80 11.66
N GLY A 25 5.51 -25.71 12.69
CA GLY A 25 5.85 -25.16 14.00
C GLY A 25 5.57 -23.66 14.18
N SER A 26 5.75 -23.19 15.40
CA SER A 26 5.34 -21.86 15.87
C SER A 26 6.34 -20.73 15.55
N HIS A 27 7.61 -21.07 15.29
CA HIS A 27 8.66 -20.09 15.03
C HIS A 27 8.60 -19.53 13.62
N PHE A 28 8.73 -18.20 13.52
CA PHE A 28 8.87 -17.52 12.24
C PHE A 28 10.20 -17.87 11.60
N ARG A 29 10.16 -18.16 10.30
CA ARG A 29 11.35 -18.38 9.47
C ARG A 29 11.23 -17.61 8.17
N ARG A 30 12.39 -17.21 7.65
CA ARG A 30 12.47 -16.64 6.30
C ARG A 30 12.23 -17.75 5.28
N ILE A 31 11.35 -17.48 4.33
CA ILE A 31 11.13 -18.33 3.16
C ILE A 31 11.35 -17.51 1.90
N THR A 32 11.96 -18.14 0.89
CA THR A 32 12.06 -17.56 -0.45
C THR A 32 10.76 -17.79 -1.19
N LEU A 33 10.30 -16.77 -1.90
CA LEU A 33 9.07 -16.78 -2.67
C LEU A 33 9.43 -16.91 -4.16
N GLY A 34 8.62 -17.65 -4.91
CA GLY A 34 8.76 -17.72 -6.37
C GLY A 34 8.49 -16.37 -7.04
N GLU A 35 8.92 -16.21 -8.28
CA GLU A 35 8.78 -14.95 -9.03
C GLU A 35 7.32 -14.50 -9.17
N ASP A 36 6.41 -15.44 -9.39
CA ASP A 36 4.97 -15.17 -9.52
C ASP A 36 4.24 -14.96 -8.18
N SER A 37 4.96 -15.06 -7.06
CA SER A 37 4.36 -14.94 -5.74
C SER A 37 3.72 -13.57 -5.51
N VAL A 38 2.42 -13.60 -5.29
CA VAL A 38 1.62 -12.44 -4.82
C VAL A 38 2.01 -12.03 -3.40
N ARG A 39 2.67 -12.93 -2.65
CA ARG A 39 3.29 -12.62 -1.36
C ARG A 39 4.64 -11.96 -1.62
N GLY A 40 4.99 -10.94 -0.83
CA GLY A 40 6.26 -10.23 -0.96
C GLY A 40 6.12 -8.74 -0.74
N GLY A 41 7.04 -8.17 0.04
CA GLY A 41 6.99 -6.77 0.46
C GLY A 41 5.72 -6.42 1.24
N LEU A 42 5.47 -5.12 1.38
CA LEU A 42 4.36 -4.57 2.15
C LEU A 42 2.99 -4.89 1.51
N LEU A 43 2.91 -4.92 0.18
CA LEU A 43 1.64 -5.12 -0.54
C LEU A 43 1.06 -6.53 -0.36
N GLY A 44 1.91 -7.54 -0.16
CA GLY A 44 1.49 -8.92 0.08
C GLY A 44 1.29 -9.27 1.55
N GLN A 45 1.51 -8.32 2.46
CA GLN A 45 1.51 -8.55 3.91
C GLN A 45 0.08 -8.51 4.47
N GLY A 46 -0.33 -9.60 5.10
CA GLY A 46 -1.67 -9.75 5.70
C GLY A 46 -2.02 -8.65 6.69
N SER A 47 -1.07 -8.16 7.50
CA SER A 47 -1.32 -7.06 8.45
C SER A 47 -1.73 -5.76 7.75
N ILE A 48 -1.08 -5.41 6.62
CA ILE A 48 -1.42 -4.23 5.82
C ILE A 48 -2.77 -4.43 5.13
N LEU A 49 -3.00 -5.60 4.54
CA LEU A 49 -4.24 -5.94 3.85
C LEU A 49 -5.45 -5.89 4.80
N THR A 50 -5.29 -6.38 6.04
CA THR A 50 -6.30 -6.28 7.09
C THR A 50 -6.49 -4.85 7.59
N LEU A 51 -5.40 -4.13 7.87
CA LEU A 51 -5.45 -2.73 8.34
C LEU A 51 -6.19 -1.81 7.36
N THR A 52 -6.09 -2.11 6.07
CA THR A 52 -6.67 -1.33 4.98
C THR A 52 -8.02 -1.87 4.49
N SER A 53 -8.67 -2.72 5.27
CA SER A 53 -9.99 -3.28 5.01
C SER A 53 -10.96 -2.96 6.14
N TYR A 54 -12.27 -3.13 5.89
CA TYR A 54 -13.27 -3.10 6.96
C TYR A 54 -13.46 -4.51 7.53
N ALA A 55 -14.05 -4.60 8.73
CA ALA A 55 -14.31 -5.89 9.38
C ALA A 55 -15.15 -6.85 8.53
N THR A 56 -16.02 -6.32 7.65
CA THR A 56 -16.96 -7.11 6.85
C THR A 56 -16.61 -7.19 5.37
N ARG A 57 -15.63 -6.41 4.87
CA ARG A 57 -15.33 -6.33 3.44
C ARG A 57 -13.98 -5.69 3.14
N THR A 58 -13.48 -5.94 1.93
CA THR A 58 -12.37 -5.19 1.35
C THR A 58 -12.73 -3.71 1.14
N SER A 59 -11.70 -2.87 0.95
CA SER A 59 -11.89 -1.47 0.60
C SER A 59 -10.79 -1.01 -0.36
N PRO A 60 -11.04 -1.06 -1.69
CA PRO A 60 -10.11 -0.54 -2.69
C PRO A 60 -9.72 0.92 -2.41
N VAL A 61 -10.67 1.73 -1.96
CA VAL A 61 -10.45 3.16 -1.66
C VAL A 61 -9.46 3.33 -0.52
N VAL A 62 -9.63 2.59 0.59
CA VAL A 62 -8.73 2.68 1.75
C VAL A 62 -7.35 2.11 1.42
N ARG A 63 -7.27 1.02 0.66
CA ARG A 63 -6.01 0.45 0.16
C ARG A 63 -5.26 1.43 -0.75
N GLY A 64 -5.94 2.01 -1.73
CA GLY A 64 -5.39 3.01 -2.64
C GLY A 64 -4.95 4.27 -1.92
N LYS A 65 -5.75 4.77 -0.98
CA LYS A 65 -5.37 5.87 -0.08
C LYS A 65 -4.10 5.53 0.69
N TRP A 66 -4.01 4.35 1.30
CA TRP A 66 -2.84 3.95 2.07
C TRP A 66 -1.58 3.91 1.21
N ILE A 67 -1.66 3.43 -0.04
CA ILE A 67 -0.55 3.46 -0.99
C ILE A 67 -0.16 4.91 -1.32
N LEU A 68 -1.13 5.78 -1.65
CA LEU A 68 -0.85 7.17 -1.95
C LEU A 68 -0.17 7.91 -0.79
N GLU A 69 -0.65 7.68 0.43
CA GLU A 69 -0.18 8.36 1.63
C GLU A 69 1.15 7.80 2.17
N ASN A 70 1.31 6.47 2.16
CA ASN A 70 2.45 5.80 2.82
C ASN A 70 3.56 5.38 1.87
N ILE A 71 3.26 5.24 0.58
CA ILE A 71 4.24 4.83 -0.43
C ILE A 71 4.58 6.00 -1.35
N LEU A 72 3.57 6.73 -1.86
CA LEU A 72 3.79 7.76 -2.89
C LEU A 72 3.90 9.20 -2.33
N GLY A 73 3.62 9.41 -1.04
CA GLY A 73 3.71 10.74 -0.41
C GLY A 73 2.73 11.76 -1.00
N ALA A 74 1.62 11.29 -1.56
CA ALA A 74 0.61 12.11 -2.24
C ALA A 74 -0.79 11.83 -1.69
N PRO A 75 -1.03 12.09 -0.38
CA PRO A 75 -2.31 11.77 0.24
C PRO A 75 -3.48 12.45 -0.48
N PRO A 76 -4.60 11.75 -0.70
CA PRO A 76 -5.80 12.36 -1.24
C PRO A 76 -6.39 13.37 -0.23
N PRO A 77 -7.19 14.35 -0.69
CA PRO A 77 -7.94 15.22 0.21
C PRO A 77 -8.92 14.41 1.07
N PRO A 78 -9.35 14.95 2.23
CA PRO A 78 -10.39 14.30 3.02
C PRO A 78 -11.67 14.12 2.20
N PRO A 79 -12.43 13.03 2.44
CA PRO A 79 -13.69 12.82 1.74
C PRO A 79 -14.68 13.96 2.06
N PRO A 80 -15.56 14.33 1.12
CA PRO A 80 -16.62 15.30 1.38
C PRO A 80 -17.50 14.87 2.56
N PRO A 81 -18.14 15.83 3.27
CA PRO A 81 -19.15 15.47 4.26
C PRO A 81 -20.31 14.70 3.60
N ASN A 82 -20.92 13.77 4.35
CA ASN A 82 -22.10 12.99 3.93
C ASN A 82 -21.91 12.08 2.71
N VAL A 83 -20.76 11.40 2.59
CA VAL A 83 -20.59 10.35 1.57
C VAL A 83 -21.63 9.25 1.78
N PRO A 84 -22.48 8.93 0.78
CA PRO A 84 -23.49 7.89 0.91
C PRO A 84 -22.84 6.51 1.06
N ALA A 85 -23.48 5.62 1.82
CA ALA A 85 -23.06 4.24 1.92
C ALA A 85 -23.11 3.53 0.55
N LEU A 86 -22.18 2.60 0.33
CA LEU A 86 -22.22 1.72 -0.85
C LEU A 86 -23.41 0.77 -0.71
N ARG A 87 -24.20 0.65 -1.79
CA ARG A 87 -25.27 -0.34 -1.85
C ARG A 87 -24.67 -1.72 -2.08
N ASP A 88 -25.08 -2.71 -1.30
CA ASP A 88 -24.59 -4.09 -1.43
C ASP A 88 -25.31 -4.85 -2.56
N THR A 89 -26.54 -4.45 -2.87
CA THR A 89 -27.41 -5.09 -3.87
C THR A 89 -28.04 -4.08 -4.82
N THR A 90 -28.46 -4.56 -6.00
CA THR A 90 -29.36 -3.81 -6.90
C THR A 90 -30.78 -3.76 -6.35
N SER A 91 -31.64 -2.94 -6.96
CA SER A 91 -33.09 -2.92 -6.67
C SER A 91 -33.77 -4.27 -6.90
N GLU A 92 -33.19 -5.14 -7.71
CA GLU A 92 -33.67 -6.49 -8.02
C GLU A 92 -33.06 -7.56 -7.09
N GLY A 93 -32.26 -7.17 -6.09
CA GLY A 93 -31.66 -8.08 -5.12
C GLY A 93 -30.35 -8.77 -5.58
N LYS A 94 -29.82 -8.44 -6.76
CA LYS A 94 -28.51 -8.95 -7.21
C LYS A 94 -27.40 -8.41 -6.30
N VAL A 95 -26.58 -9.30 -5.73
CA VAL A 95 -25.36 -8.92 -5.00
C VAL A 95 -24.35 -8.32 -5.98
N LEU A 96 -23.82 -7.15 -5.65
CA LEU A 96 -22.81 -6.47 -6.46
C LEU A 96 -21.42 -6.80 -5.96
N SER A 97 -20.47 -6.96 -6.89
CA SER A 97 -19.04 -6.99 -6.59
C SER A 97 -18.56 -5.62 -6.09
N MET A 98 -17.45 -5.58 -5.33
CA MET A 98 -16.88 -4.30 -4.87
C MET A 98 -16.51 -3.36 -6.01
N ARG A 99 -16.13 -3.91 -7.18
CA ARG A 99 -15.88 -3.15 -8.40
C ARG A 99 -17.15 -2.47 -8.92
N GLU A 100 -18.24 -3.23 -9.10
CA GLU A 100 -19.51 -2.67 -9.57
C GLU A 100 -20.03 -1.59 -8.61
N ARG A 101 -19.95 -1.82 -7.29
CA ARG A 101 -20.34 -0.84 -6.27
C ARG A 101 -19.56 0.48 -6.42
N MET A 102 -18.26 0.40 -6.66
CA MET A 102 -17.44 1.60 -6.87
C MET A 102 -17.71 2.28 -8.21
N VAL A 103 -17.95 1.53 -9.29
CA VAL A 103 -18.35 2.11 -10.58
C VAL A 103 -19.65 2.91 -10.43
N GLN A 104 -20.64 2.37 -9.71
CA GLN A 104 -21.88 3.09 -9.41
C GLN A 104 -21.63 4.32 -8.53
N HIS A 105 -20.83 4.19 -7.47
CA HIS A 105 -20.53 5.31 -6.56
C HIS A 105 -19.80 6.47 -7.26
N ARG A 106 -18.88 6.16 -8.18
CA ARG A 106 -18.10 7.17 -8.91
C ARG A 106 -18.83 7.76 -10.12
N ALA A 107 -20.07 7.36 -10.39
CA ALA A 107 -20.88 8.00 -11.41
C ALA A 107 -21.08 9.51 -11.13
N ASN A 108 -20.95 9.92 -9.87
CA ASN A 108 -20.82 11.33 -9.49
C ASN A 108 -19.43 11.89 -9.88
N PRO A 109 -19.36 12.90 -10.77
CA PRO A 109 -18.08 13.50 -11.20
C PRO A 109 -17.20 14.01 -10.05
N VAL A 110 -17.81 14.51 -8.96
CA VAL A 110 -17.08 15.00 -7.78
C VAL A 110 -16.30 13.87 -7.11
N CYS A 111 -16.90 12.68 -7.01
CA CYS A 111 -16.24 11.50 -6.47
C CYS A 111 -15.16 10.98 -7.44
N ALA A 112 -15.46 10.95 -8.73
CA ALA A 112 -14.54 10.43 -9.75
C ALA A 112 -13.17 11.14 -9.75
N ALA A 113 -13.15 12.45 -9.56
CA ALA A 113 -11.94 13.28 -9.62
C ALA A 113 -10.83 12.84 -8.63
N CYS A 114 -11.17 12.45 -7.41
CA CYS A 114 -10.18 11.93 -6.45
C CYS A 114 -9.96 10.43 -6.62
N HIS A 115 -11.03 9.68 -6.89
CA HIS A 115 -10.99 8.24 -7.01
C HIS A 115 -10.15 7.75 -8.20
N MET A 116 -10.00 8.55 -9.28
CA MET A 116 -9.17 8.16 -10.44
C MET A 116 -7.70 7.91 -10.05
N ARG A 117 -7.24 8.47 -8.93
CA ARG A 117 -5.87 8.29 -8.41
C ARG A 117 -5.75 7.12 -7.43
N MET A 118 -6.81 6.83 -6.68
CA MET A 118 -6.82 5.81 -5.61
C MET A 118 -7.28 4.46 -6.11
N ASP A 119 -8.40 4.42 -6.83
CA ASP A 119 -9.10 3.19 -7.18
C ASP A 119 -8.22 2.21 -7.97
N PRO A 120 -7.45 2.63 -8.99
CA PRO A 120 -6.57 1.69 -9.71
C PRO A 120 -5.57 0.98 -8.79
N LEU A 121 -4.99 1.70 -7.83
CA LEU A 121 -4.04 1.16 -6.85
C LEU A 121 -4.71 0.18 -5.89
N GLY A 122 -5.94 0.48 -5.48
CA GLY A 122 -6.74 -0.37 -4.60
C GLY A 122 -7.24 -1.64 -5.28
N PHE A 123 -7.75 -1.50 -6.50
CA PHE A 123 -8.27 -2.61 -7.28
C PHE A 123 -7.19 -3.64 -7.64
N ALA A 124 -5.97 -3.20 -7.87
CA ALA A 124 -4.83 -4.10 -8.06
C ALA A 124 -4.59 -5.05 -6.87
N LEU A 125 -5.15 -4.75 -5.70
CA LEU A 125 -5.10 -5.60 -4.51
C LEU A 125 -6.39 -6.37 -4.24
N GLU A 126 -7.44 -6.25 -5.08
CA GLU A 126 -8.78 -6.78 -4.77
C GLU A 126 -8.85 -8.31 -4.72
N ASN A 127 -7.89 -9.01 -5.35
CA ASN A 127 -7.69 -10.45 -5.18
C ASN A 127 -7.30 -10.85 -3.75
N PHE A 128 -6.87 -9.91 -2.90
CA PHE A 128 -6.76 -10.15 -1.47
C PHE A 128 -8.08 -9.82 -0.78
N ASP A 129 -8.64 -10.79 -0.05
CA ASP A 129 -9.82 -10.56 0.78
C ASP A 129 -9.53 -9.63 1.97
N ALA A 130 -10.51 -9.42 2.85
CA ALA A 130 -10.41 -8.50 3.99
C ALA A 130 -9.34 -8.90 5.01
N VAL A 131 -8.94 -10.18 5.07
CA VAL A 131 -7.89 -10.70 5.97
C VAL A 131 -6.60 -11.06 5.23
N GLY A 132 -6.52 -10.71 3.94
CA GLY A 132 -5.37 -10.89 3.09
C GLY A 132 -5.19 -12.30 2.52
N GLN A 133 -6.21 -13.17 2.50
CA GLN A 133 -6.18 -14.40 1.71
C GLN A 133 -6.37 -14.10 0.22
N TRP A 134 -5.81 -14.94 -0.63
CA TRP A 134 -5.93 -14.79 -2.08
C TRP A 134 -7.22 -15.44 -2.57
N ARG A 135 -7.95 -14.75 -3.46
CA ARG A 135 -9.18 -15.22 -4.10
C ARG A 135 -9.25 -14.75 -5.56
N THR A 136 -10.02 -15.49 -6.36
CA THR A 136 -10.24 -15.20 -7.80
C THR A 136 -11.68 -14.82 -8.11
N ARG A 137 -12.61 -15.04 -7.18
CA ARG A 137 -14.02 -14.68 -7.30
C ARG A 137 -14.40 -13.68 -6.22
N SER A 138 -15.27 -12.75 -6.59
CA SER A 138 -15.81 -11.73 -5.70
C SER A 138 -16.93 -12.29 -4.82
N GLU A 139 -17.45 -11.47 -3.90
CA GLU A 139 -18.61 -11.83 -3.07
C GLU A 139 -19.89 -12.07 -3.88
N ALA A 140 -19.95 -11.57 -5.12
CA ALA A 140 -21.03 -11.83 -6.07
C ALA A 140 -20.84 -13.14 -6.86
N GLY A 141 -19.71 -13.84 -6.67
CA GLY A 141 -19.34 -15.04 -7.43
C GLY A 141 -18.64 -14.76 -8.76
N ASP A 142 -18.65 -13.51 -9.24
CA ASP A 142 -18.01 -13.10 -10.50
C ASP A 142 -16.47 -13.09 -10.39
N PRO A 143 -15.73 -13.35 -11.49
CA PRO A 143 -14.28 -13.18 -11.53
C PRO A 143 -13.85 -11.78 -11.07
N ILE A 144 -12.78 -11.72 -10.28
CA ILE A 144 -12.20 -10.44 -9.84
C ILE A 144 -11.43 -9.82 -11.01
N ASP A 145 -11.77 -8.57 -11.31
CA ASP A 145 -11.01 -7.69 -12.20
C ASP A 145 -10.13 -6.75 -11.35
N PRO A 146 -8.81 -7.03 -11.24
CA PRO A 146 -7.86 -6.18 -10.53
C PRO A 146 -7.27 -5.08 -11.43
N GLY A 147 -7.77 -4.93 -12.66
CA GLY A 147 -7.28 -3.99 -13.65
C GLY A 147 -7.58 -2.53 -13.31
N GLY A 148 -6.71 -1.62 -13.69
CA GLY A 148 -6.93 -0.18 -13.56
C GLY A 148 -5.92 0.64 -14.34
N VAL A 149 -6.26 1.90 -14.58
CA VAL A 149 -5.40 2.84 -15.32
C VAL A 149 -5.11 4.03 -14.44
N LEU A 150 -3.83 4.34 -14.24
CA LEU A 150 -3.39 5.54 -13.52
C LEU A 150 -3.64 6.80 -14.35
N PRO A 151 -3.67 8.00 -13.73
CA PRO A 151 -3.88 9.26 -14.45
C PRO A 151 -2.88 9.56 -15.57
N ASP A 152 -1.69 8.97 -15.51
CA ASP A 152 -0.65 9.09 -16.54
C ASP A 152 -0.78 8.05 -17.67
N GLY A 153 -1.85 7.26 -17.67
CA GLY A 153 -2.11 6.21 -18.65
C GLY A 153 -1.46 4.86 -18.32
N THR A 154 -0.70 4.75 -17.22
CA THR A 154 -0.08 3.47 -16.84
C THR A 154 -1.14 2.44 -16.49
N GLU A 155 -1.15 1.32 -17.20
CA GLU A 155 -2.02 0.18 -16.90
C GLU A 155 -1.46 -0.65 -15.73
N ILE A 156 -2.36 -1.08 -14.85
CA ILE A 156 -2.07 -1.97 -13.72
C ILE A 156 -3.01 -3.15 -13.82
N ASP A 157 -2.45 -4.35 -13.86
CA ASP A 157 -3.19 -5.60 -13.74
C ASP A 157 -2.64 -6.40 -12.54
N GLY A 158 -3.34 -6.28 -11.41
CA GLY A 158 -3.00 -6.99 -10.17
C GLY A 158 -1.76 -6.49 -9.44
N VAL A 159 -1.49 -7.15 -8.31
CA VAL A 159 -0.46 -6.75 -7.34
C VAL A 159 0.95 -6.75 -7.93
N GLN A 160 1.23 -7.63 -8.89
CA GLN A 160 2.55 -7.72 -9.52
C GLN A 160 2.83 -6.51 -10.41
N ALA A 161 1.85 -6.11 -11.24
CA ALA A 161 1.96 -4.89 -12.04
C ALA A 161 2.09 -3.65 -11.14
N LEU A 162 1.27 -3.57 -10.10
CA LEU A 162 1.36 -2.50 -9.11
C LEU A 162 2.76 -2.42 -8.47
N ARG A 163 3.32 -3.57 -8.05
CA ARG A 163 4.67 -3.65 -7.49
C ARG A 163 5.73 -3.11 -8.47
N ARG A 164 5.66 -3.48 -9.75
CA ARG A 164 6.57 -2.96 -10.79
C ARG A 164 6.44 -1.45 -10.95
N VAL A 165 5.21 -0.92 -10.99
CA VAL A 165 4.97 0.53 -11.06
C VAL A 165 5.57 1.25 -9.86
N LEU A 166 5.38 0.74 -8.64
CA LEU A 166 5.94 1.37 -7.43
C LEU A 166 7.48 1.28 -7.39
N LEU A 167 8.06 0.16 -7.85
CA LEU A 167 9.51 0.01 -7.97
C LEU A 167 10.13 0.98 -8.99
N SER A 168 9.42 1.28 -10.09
CA SER A 168 9.86 2.33 -11.03
C SER A 168 9.87 3.73 -10.40
N ARG A 169 9.17 3.92 -9.28
CA ARG A 169 9.10 5.16 -8.50
C ARG A 169 9.89 5.06 -7.18
N ALA A 170 10.97 4.28 -7.16
CA ALA A 170 11.76 4.02 -5.95
C ALA A 170 12.26 5.30 -5.25
N ASP A 171 12.59 6.35 -6.00
CA ASP A 171 13.01 7.64 -5.42
C ASP A 171 11.88 8.32 -4.64
N GLN A 172 10.66 8.33 -5.19
CA GLN A 172 9.46 8.86 -4.54
C GLN A 172 9.12 8.07 -3.27
N PHE A 173 9.21 6.74 -3.34
CA PHE A 173 9.02 5.88 -2.18
C PHE A 173 10.07 6.15 -1.10
N SER A 174 11.34 6.21 -1.48
CA SER A 174 12.44 6.42 -0.55
C SER A 174 12.39 7.81 0.11
N THR A 175 11.98 8.83 -0.63
CA THR A 175 11.71 10.17 -0.09
C THR A 175 10.58 10.13 0.94
N THR A 176 9.44 9.53 0.58
CA THR A 176 8.29 9.39 1.49
C THR A 176 8.65 8.63 2.77
N LEU A 177 9.39 7.53 2.62
CA LEU A 177 9.87 6.73 3.75
C LEU A 177 10.84 7.53 4.63
N THR A 178 11.75 8.29 4.02
CA THR A 178 12.70 9.16 4.75
C THR A 178 11.98 10.21 5.57
N GLU A 179 10.94 10.84 5.01
CA GLU A 179 10.12 11.83 5.73
C GLU A 179 9.43 11.22 6.93
N LYS A 180 8.80 10.05 6.77
CA LYS A 180 8.11 9.34 7.86
C LYS A 180 9.09 8.86 8.94
N LEU A 181 10.23 8.30 8.54
CA LEU A 181 11.26 7.87 9.48
C LEU A 181 11.88 9.04 10.23
N LEU A 182 12.13 10.16 9.54
CA LEU A 182 12.66 11.37 10.16
C LEU A 182 11.65 11.90 11.19
N SER A 183 10.36 12.00 10.81
CA SER A 183 9.30 12.43 11.72
C SER A 183 9.24 11.59 13.00
N TYR A 184 9.31 10.26 12.85
CA TYR A 184 9.39 9.34 13.98
C TYR A 184 10.66 9.59 14.83
N ALA A 185 11.82 9.74 14.19
CA ALA A 185 13.09 9.91 14.88
C ALA A 185 13.19 11.22 15.69
N VAL A 186 12.60 12.32 15.17
CA VAL A 186 12.61 13.63 15.85
C VAL A 186 11.37 13.88 16.73
N GLY A 187 10.34 13.02 16.65
CA GLY A 187 9.12 13.12 17.44
C GLY A 187 8.22 14.30 17.08
N ARG A 188 8.29 14.79 15.84
CA ARG A 188 7.46 15.89 15.30
C ARG A 188 7.26 15.72 13.80
N GLU A 189 6.32 16.47 13.23
CA GLU A 189 6.18 16.54 11.77
C GLU A 189 7.41 17.19 11.12
N VAL A 190 7.74 16.72 9.92
CA VAL A 190 8.81 17.27 9.08
C VAL A 190 8.34 18.58 8.45
N GLY A 191 9.02 19.68 8.77
CA GLY A 191 8.73 21.01 8.26
C GLY A 191 9.40 21.29 6.93
N TYR A 192 9.10 22.46 6.34
CA TYR A 192 9.75 22.90 5.09
C TYR A 192 11.28 23.02 5.24
N TYR A 193 11.76 23.39 6.43
CA TYR A 193 13.18 23.55 6.75
C TYR A 193 13.94 22.21 6.88
N ASP A 194 13.24 21.09 7.07
CA ASP A 194 13.86 19.76 7.09
C ASP A 194 14.01 19.15 5.69
N ARG A 195 13.30 19.71 4.68
CA ARG A 195 13.31 19.18 3.29
C ARG A 195 14.71 19.07 2.67
N PRO A 196 15.67 20.00 2.92
CA PRO A 196 17.05 19.81 2.48
C PRO A 196 17.71 18.54 3.04
N ALA A 197 17.47 18.23 4.33
CA ALA A 197 18.00 17.02 4.97
C ALA A 197 17.40 15.76 4.35
N VAL A 198 16.07 15.72 4.17
CA VAL A 198 15.38 14.62 3.48
C VAL A 198 15.99 14.36 2.10
N ARG A 199 16.12 15.41 1.27
CA ARG A 199 16.71 15.28 -0.07
C ARG A 199 18.18 14.82 -0.03
N ALA A 200 18.95 15.28 0.95
CA ALA A 200 20.34 14.85 1.12
C ALA A 200 20.41 13.35 1.45
N VAL A 201 19.60 12.89 2.40
CA VAL A 201 19.52 11.47 2.81
C VAL A 201 19.08 10.59 1.64
N THR A 202 17.98 10.93 0.95
CA THR A 202 17.50 10.13 -0.18
C THR A 202 18.55 10.03 -1.30
N ARG A 203 19.21 11.15 -1.67
CA ARG A 203 20.27 11.15 -2.70
C ARG A 203 21.50 10.37 -2.29
N ALA A 204 21.87 10.37 -1.01
CA ALA A 204 22.96 9.55 -0.51
C ALA A 204 22.60 8.06 -0.60
N ALA A 205 21.41 7.69 -0.14
CA ALA A 205 20.93 6.31 -0.16
C ALA A 205 20.73 5.76 -1.58
N ALA A 206 20.46 6.61 -2.58
CA ALA A 206 20.39 6.20 -3.99
C ALA A 206 21.68 5.52 -4.47
N ARG A 207 22.85 5.94 -3.96
CA ARG A 207 24.16 5.33 -4.28
C ARG A 207 24.29 3.90 -3.73
N ASP A 208 23.55 3.59 -2.68
CA ASP A 208 23.48 2.27 -2.05
C ASP A 208 22.18 1.54 -2.42
N HIS A 209 21.60 1.82 -3.59
CA HIS A 209 20.36 1.19 -4.05
C HIS A 209 19.18 1.30 -3.07
N TYR A 210 19.07 2.43 -2.36
CA TYR A 210 18.02 2.72 -1.39
C TYR A 210 17.89 1.67 -0.27
N ARG A 211 19.01 1.08 0.16
CA ARG A 211 19.01 0.18 1.32
C ARG A 211 18.43 0.88 2.55
N PHE A 212 17.57 0.17 3.28
CA PHE A 212 16.92 0.71 4.47
C PHE A 212 17.93 1.23 5.50
N SER A 213 19.04 0.50 5.70
CA SER A 213 20.13 0.93 6.58
C SER A 213 20.74 2.27 6.17
N SER A 214 20.88 2.54 4.87
CA SER A 214 21.45 3.81 4.38
C SER A 214 20.52 4.99 4.67
N LEU A 215 19.20 4.79 4.60
CA LEU A 215 18.22 5.80 5.00
C LEU A 215 18.30 6.09 6.52
N VAL A 216 18.37 5.03 7.33
CA VAL A 216 18.48 5.16 8.79
C VAL A 216 19.77 5.89 9.17
N VAL A 217 20.92 5.48 8.62
CA VAL A 217 22.22 6.13 8.85
C VAL A 217 22.15 7.60 8.44
N GLY A 218 21.63 7.90 7.25
CA GLY A 218 21.48 9.27 6.78
C GLY A 218 20.64 10.14 7.71
N ILE A 219 19.56 9.60 8.27
CA ILE A 219 18.72 10.31 9.26
C ILE A 219 19.49 10.58 10.54
N VAL A 220 20.15 9.58 11.15
CA VAL A 220 20.84 9.77 12.44
C VAL A 220 22.09 10.68 12.32
N THR A 221 22.63 10.83 11.12
CA THR A 221 23.71 11.78 10.83
C THR A 221 23.22 13.15 10.36
N SER A 222 21.90 13.35 10.22
CA SER A 222 21.34 14.60 9.71
C SER A 222 21.22 15.68 10.79
N VAL A 223 21.30 16.95 10.37
CA VAL A 223 21.15 18.11 11.27
C VAL A 223 19.85 18.06 12.09
N PRO A 224 18.66 17.77 11.51
CA PRO A 224 17.42 17.72 12.29
C PRO A 224 17.44 16.70 13.43
N PHE A 225 18.20 15.60 13.28
CA PHE A 225 18.34 14.58 14.32
C PHE A 225 19.40 14.95 15.36
N GLN A 226 20.59 15.37 14.91
CA GLN A 226 21.72 15.64 15.80
C GLN A 226 21.55 16.92 16.63
N MET A 227 20.91 17.94 16.05
CA MET A 227 20.70 19.25 16.68
C MET A 227 19.24 19.39 17.13
N ARG A 228 18.69 18.33 17.75
CA ARG A 228 17.31 18.31 18.21
C ARG A 228 17.12 19.33 19.34
N VAL A 229 16.46 20.43 19.01
CA VAL A 229 16.06 21.43 20.00
C VAL A 229 14.87 20.85 20.79
N LYS A 230 14.97 20.87 22.11
CA LYS A 230 13.84 20.56 22.98
C LYS A 230 12.84 21.70 22.82
N ASN A 231 11.68 21.44 22.25
CA ASN A 231 10.60 22.42 22.27
C ASN A 231 10.20 22.61 23.74
N GLU A 232 10.29 23.84 24.23
CA GLU A 232 9.78 24.25 25.56
C GLU A 232 8.26 24.11 25.64
#